data_AF-A0A3D2MKD7-F1
#
_entry.id   AF-A0A3D2MKD7-F1
#
_cell.length_a   1.000
_cell.length_b   1.000
_cell.length_c   1.000
_cell.angle_alpha   90.00
_cell.angle_beta   90.00
_cell.angle_gamma   90.00
#
_symmetry.space_group_name_H-M   'P 1'
#
loop_
_entity.id
_entity.type
_entity.pdbx_description
1 polymer ?
#
loop_
_entity_poly.entity_id
_entity_poly.type
_entity_poly.pdbx_seq_one_letter_code
_entity_poly.pdbx_strand_id
1 'polypeptide(L)'
;NQQLAVHARHIVNATGIFSEEVEALTGTESLVRIEPSKGVHLVLSREDLKLGDAAIVLPETEDKRILFIVPWESRAIFGTTDTGTGDLDHPTASKEDIAYLLKYLNRYLSLKLTEENIISTYAGYRPLVSPRKPGRSTAKVSRTHAVLQSPSGLVTIVGGKLTTYRRMAQDTLDVLNRRDGSPVLHPTQSLPLQGSAGWPVMQRELEKKGAALGLSPQT
;
A
#
# COMPACT_ATOMS: atom_id res chain seq x y z
N ASN A 1 11.76 23.38 -17.62
CA ASN A 1 11.40 23.30 -16.19
C ASN A 1 11.44 24.67 -15.56
N GLN A 2 10.35 25.09 -14.89
CA GLN A 2 10.36 26.27 -14.02
C GLN A 2 10.87 25.86 -12.64
N GLN A 3 11.67 26.73 -11.99
CA GLN A 3 12.16 26.52 -10.63
C GLN A 3 11.39 27.42 -9.66
N LEU A 4 11.04 26.88 -8.49
CA LEU A 4 10.35 27.60 -7.43
C LEU A 4 11.10 27.40 -6.11
N ALA A 5 11.37 28.50 -5.41
CA ALA A 5 11.93 28.47 -4.06
C ALA A 5 10.80 28.45 -3.03
N VAL A 6 10.81 27.46 -2.13
CA VAL A 6 9.81 27.31 -1.05
C VAL A 6 10.53 27.22 0.28
N HIS A 7 10.07 28.01 1.25
CA HIS A 7 10.56 27.97 2.62
C HIS A 7 9.50 27.35 3.53
N ALA A 8 9.89 26.41 4.38
CA ALA A 8 9.02 25.74 5.33
C ALA A 8 9.72 25.53 6.67
N ARG A 9 8.96 25.52 7.77
CA ARG A 9 9.49 25.19 9.10
C ARG A 9 9.88 23.71 9.22
N HIS A 10 9.12 22.85 8.57
CA HIS A 10 9.31 21.41 8.53
C HIS A 10 9.21 20.91 7.10
N ILE A 11 10.06 19.94 6.76
CA ILE A 11 10.02 19.23 5.48
C ILE A 11 9.83 17.75 5.82
N VAL A 12 8.81 17.14 5.23
CA VAL A 12 8.53 15.71 5.37
C VAL A 12 8.83 15.02 4.04
N ASN A 13 9.73 14.04 4.07
CA ASN A 13 9.95 13.12 2.97
C ASN A 13 8.96 11.95 3.07
N ALA A 14 7.97 11.95 2.18
CA ALA A 14 6.96 10.90 2.05
C ALA A 14 6.91 10.35 0.62
N THR A 15 8.07 10.24 -0.05
CA THR A 15 8.16 9.89 -1.48
C THR A 15 8.20 8.40 -1.76
N GLY A 16 7.86 7.57 -0.77
CA GLY A 16 7.68 6.12 -0.95
C GLY A 16 8.97 5.46 -1.44
N ILE A 17 8.94 4.92 -2.66
CA ILE A 17 10.10 4.20 -3.23
C ILE A 17 11.31 5.11 -3.45
N PHE A 18 11.10 6.42 -3.61
CA PHE A 18 12.15 7.42 -3.82
C PHE A 18 12.67 8.04 -2.52
N SER A 19 12.29 7.50 -1.35
CA SER A 19 12.63 8.11 -0.06
C SER A 19 14.14 8.18 0.14
N GLU A 20 14.88 7.13 -0.27
CA GLU A 20 16.34 7.09 -0.17
C GLU A 20 17.02 8.15 -1.04
N GLU A 21 16.53 8.34 -2.28
CA GLU A 21 17.05 9.37 -3.19
C GLU A 21 16.81 10.78 -2.65
N VAL A 22 15.63 11.03 -2.08
CA VAL A 22 15.29 12.32 -1.48
C VAL A 22 16.10 12.58 -0.20
N GLU A 23 16.38 11.55 0.61
CA GLU A 23 17.29 11.71 1.75
C GLU A 23 18.71 12.08 1.30
N ALA A 24 19.21 11.48 0.21
CA ALA A 24 20.54 11.78 -0.32
C ALA A 24 20.70 13.25 -0.76
N LEU A 25 19.61 13.93 -1.14
CA LEU A 25 19.62 15.36 -1.49
C LEU A 25 20.02 16.27 -0.30
N THR A 26 19.96 15.77 0.92
CA THR A 26 20.37 16.51 2.12
C THR A 26 21.89 16.61 2.30
N GLY A 27 22.67 15.88 1.49
CA GLY A 27 24.13 15.76 1.65
C GLY A 27 24.56 14.93 2.86
N THR A 28 23.63 14.20 3.49
CA THR A 28 23.91 13.27 4.60
C THR A 28 23.67 11.82 4.18
N GLU A 29 24.32 10.88 4.87
CA GLU A 29 24.08 9.45 4.64
C GLU A 29 22.62 9.11 4.95
N SER A 30 21.93 8.49 3.98
CA SER A 30 20.54 8.04 4.14
C SER A 30 20.39 7.14 5.36
N LEU A 31 19.37 7.40 6.17
CA LEU A 31 19.01 6.59 7.33
C LEU A 31 18.31 5.29 6.91
N VAL A 32 17.78 5.23 5.68
CA VAL A 32 17.06 4.10 5.12
C VAL A 32 17.77 3.51 3.92
N ARG A 33 17.55 2.21 3.70
CA ARG A 33 17.72 1.57 2.41
C ARG A 33 16.36 1.11 1.93
N ILE A 34 16.02 1.44 0.69
CA ILE A 34 14.79 1.01 0.05
C ILE A 34 15.10 -0.17 -0.87
N GLU A 35 14.35 -1.25 -0.70
CA GLU A 35 14.38 -2.44 -1.54
C GLU A 35 13.05 -2.54 -2.29
N PRO A 36 13.00 -2.11 -3.56
CA PRO A 36 11.79 -2.20 -4.36
C PRO A 36 11.34 -3.64 -4.58
N SER A 37 10.07 -3.91 -4.31
CA SER A 37 9.37 -5.15 -4.69
C SER A 37 8.20 -4.82 -5.61
N LYS A 38 8.24 -5.31 -6.85
CA LYS A 38 7.20 -5.09 -7.85
C LYS A 38 6.03 -6.03 -7.59
N GLY A 39 4.83 -5.46 -7.56
CA GLY A 39 3.57 -6.19 -7.54
C GLY A 39 2.76 -5.90 -8.80
N VAL A 40 2.40 -6.94 -9.53
CA VAL A 40 1.55 -6.88 -10.72
C VAL A 40 0.16 -7.43 -10.41
N HIS A 41 -0.86 -6.88 -11.08
CA HIS A 41 -2.21 -7.42 -11.11
C HIS A 41 -2.73 -7.49 -12.55
N LEU A 42 -3.59 -8.47 -12.80
CA LEU A 42 -4.38 -8.59 -14.03
C LEU A 42 -5.78 -8.03 -13.79
N VAL A 43 -6.32 -7.35 -14.80
CA VAL A 43 -7.73 -6.95 -14.87
C VAL A 43 -8.41 -7.80 -15.93
N LEU A 44 -9.47 -8.50 -15.51
CA LEU A 44 -10.17 -9.51 -16.30
C LEU A 44 -11.67 -9.20 -16.31
N SER A 45 -12.41 -9.81 -17.26
CA SER A 45 -13.87 -9.76 -17.27
C SER A 45 -14.43 -10.57 -16.09
N ARG A 46 -15.28 -9.94 -15.27
CA ARG A 46 -15.93 -10.64 -14.14
C ARG A 46 -16.90 -11.71 -14.63
N GLU A 47 -17.59 -11.44 -15.72
CA GLU A 47 -18.56 -12.34 -16.34
C GLU A 47 -17.88 -13.61 -16.87
N ASP A 48 -16.76 -13.44 -17.58
CA ASP A 48 -15.99 -14.57 -18.14
C ASP A 48 -15.46 -15.49 -17.03
N LEU A 49 -15.14 -14.90 -15.87
CA LEU A 49 -14.70 -15.63 -14.67
C LEU A 49 -15.86 -16.22 -13.85
N LYS A 50 -17.11 -15.89 -14.18
CA LYS A 50 -18.33 -16.32 -13.46
C LYS A 50 -18.29 -16.03 -11.95
N LEU A 51 -17.78 -14.85 -11.57
CA LEU A 51 -17.60 -14.48 -10.17
C LEU A 51 -18.84 -13.81 -9.57
N GLY A 52 -19.26 -14.30 -8.40
CA GLY A 52 -20.17 -13.60 -7.50
C GLY A 52 -19.54 -12.36 -6.86
N ASP A 53 -20.17 -11.82 -5.82
CA ASP A 53 -19.72 -10.58 -5.17
C ASP A 53 -18.57 -10.78 -4.17
N ALA A 54 -18.32 -12.02 -3.76
CA ALA A 54 -17.28 -12.33 -2.78
C ALA A 54 -15.88 -12.30 -3.41
N ALA A 55 -14.94 -11.65 -2.71
CA ALA A 55 -13.53 -11.83 -3.00
C ALA A 55 -13.09 -13.27 -2.66
N ILE A 56 -12.23 -13.84 -3.49
CA ILE A 56 -11.71 -15.20 -3.31
C ILE A 56 -10.23 -15.10 -2.94
N VAL A 57 -9.84 -15.84 -1.89
CA VAL A 57 -8.45 -16.02 -1.50
C VAL A 57 -7.97 -17.36 -2.04
N LEU A 58 -6.89 -17.34 -2.82
CA LEU A 58 -6.18 -18.54 -3.27
C LEU A 58 -5.04 -18.79 -2.27
N PRO A 59 -5.13 -19.84 -1.44
CA PRO A 59 -4.33 -19.94 -0.21
C PRO A 59 -2.90 -20.45 -0.42
N GLU A 60 -2.54 -20.93 -1.61
CA GLU A 60 -1.24 -21.57 -1.80
C GLU A 60 -0.68 -21.38 -3.21
N THR A 61 0.43 -20.67 -3.27
CA THR A 61 1.36 -20.73 -4.40
C THR A 61 2.56 -21.60 -4.05
N GLU A 62 3.32 -22.08 -5.04
CA GLU A 62 4.54 -22.86 -4.79
C GLU A 62 5.56 -22.11 -3.90
N ASP A 63 5.51 -20.77 -3.89
CA ASP A 63 6.31 -19.89 -3.03
C ASP A 63 5.58 -19.42 -1.76
N LYS A 64 4.52 -20.13 -1.35
CA LYS A 64 3.78 -19.96 -0.08
C LYS A 64 3.11 -18.58 0.09
N ARG A 65 2.75 -17.94 -1.02
CA ARG A 65 2.00 -16.69 -1.05
C ARG A 65 0.51 -16.96 -1.20
N ILE A 66 -0.26 -15.93 -0.88
CA ILE A 66 -1.69 -15.88 -1.11
C ILE A 66 -1.98 -14.94 -2.28
N LEU A 67 -2.93 -15.31 -3.12
CA LEU A 67 -3.44 -14.47 -4.21
C LEU A 67 -4.91 -14.15 -3.95
N PHE A 68 -5.37 -13.04 -4.50
CA PHE A 68 -6.74 -12.57 -4.37
C PHE A 68 -7.36 -12.42 -5.75
N ILE A 69 -8.60 -12.88 -5.89
CA ILE A 69 -9.50 -12.49 -6.97
C ILE A 69 -10.55 -11.57 -6.35
N VAL A 70 -10.55 -10.30 -6.72
CA VAL A 70 -11.43 -9.28 -6.16
C VAL A 70 -12.40 -8.80 -7.23
N PRO A 71 -13.72 -9.08 -7.09
CA PRO A 71 -14.74 -8.49 -7.96
C PRO A 71 -14.75 -6.97 -7.83
N TRP A 72 -14.75 -6.27 -8.96
CA TRP A 72 -14.83 -4.81 -9.03
C TRP A 72 -15.71 -4.39 -10.20
N GLU A 73 -16.97 -4.06 -9.89
CA GLU A 73 -18.02 -3.81 -10.89
C GLU A 73 -18.10 -4.96 -11.92
N SER A 74 -17.94 -4.67 -13.22
CA SER A 74 -17.90 -5.64 -14.32
C SER A 74 -16.53 -6.29 -14.52
N ARG A 75 -15.54 -5.95 -13.69
CA ARG A 75 -14.16 -6.43 -13.76
C ARG A 75 -13.83 -7.33 -12.56
N ALA A 76 -12.73 -8.06 -12.69
CA ALA A 76 -12.09 -8.74 -11.59
C ALA A 76 -10.61 -8.40 -11.58
N ILE A 77 -10.10 -8.09 -10.39
CA ILE A 77 -8.68 -7.85 -10.16
C ILE A 77 -8.07 -9.13 -9.61
N PHE A 78 -7.05 -9.65 -10.28
CA PHE A 78 -6.32 -10.82 -9.84
C PHE A 78 -4.84 -10.51 -9.57
N GLY A 79 -4.35 -10.87 -8.39
CA GLY A 79 -2.96 -10.62 -8.03
C GLY A 79 -2.57 -11.12 -6.64
N THR A 80 -1.32 -10.94 -6.23
CA THR A 80 -0.28 -10.13 -6.89
C THR A 80 1.06 -10.85 -6.96
N THR A 81 1.95 -10.38 -7.83
CA THR A 81 3.35 -10.82 -7.86
C THR A 81 4.20 -10.14 -6.78
N ASP A 82 5.43 -10.65 -6.65
CA ASP A 82 6.47 -10.15 -5.76
C ASP A 82 7.79 -10.37 -6.51
N THR A 83 8.01 -9.51 -7.50
CA THR A 83 9.18 -9.56 -8.37
C THR A 83 10.15 -8.45 -8.00
N GLY A 84 11.42 -8.57 -8.41
CA GLY A 84 12.48 -7.64 -8.01
C GLY A 84 12.33 -6.21 -8.57
N THR A 85 13.45 -5.50 -8.62
CA THR A 85 13.50 -4.11 -9.09
C THR A 85 13.43 -3.99 -10.62
N GLY A 86 13.24 -2.77 -11.12
CA GLY A 86 13.18 -2.41 -12.55
C GLY A 86 13.09 -0.88 -12.70
N ASP A 87 12.49 -0.41 -13.79
CA ASP A 87 12.20 1.01 -13.99
C ASP A 87 11.19 1.50 -12.94
N LEU A 88 11.66 2.29 -11.96
CA LEU A 88 10.84 2.76 -10.83
C LEU A 88 9.82 3.82 -11.23
N ASP A 89 10.09 4.59 -12.28
CA ASP A 89 9.20 5.63 -12.79
C ASP A 89 8.08 5.03 -13.65
N HIS A 90 8.36 3.92 -14.34
CA HIS A 90 7.43 3.27 -15.26
C HIS A 90 7.30 1.76 -14.97
N PRO A 91 6.72 1.36 -13.82
CA PRO A 91 6.49 -0.04 -13.51
C PRO A 91 5.57 -0.68 -14.55
N THR A 92 6.01 -1.80 -15.12
CA THR A 92 5.24 -2.59 -16.09
C THR A 92 5.18 -4.06 -15.70
N ALA A 93 4.11 -4.73 -16.14
CA ALA A 93 3.98 -6.17 -16.04
C ALA A 93 4.89 -6.85 -17.07
N SER A 94 5.75 -7.78 -16.64
CA SER A 94 6.51 -8.59 -17.57
C SER A 94 5.70 -9.80 -18.05
N LYS A 95 6.17 -10.49 -19.09
CA LYS A 95 5.55 -11.74 -19.55
C LYS A 95 5.60 -12.82 -18.47
N GLU A 96 6.64 -12.84 -17.66
CA GLU A 96 6.82 -13.76 -16.53
C GLU A 96 5.82 -13.46 -15.41
N ASP A 97 5.57 -12.18 -15.10
CA ASP A 97 4.54 -11.78 -14.14
C ASP A 97 3.15 -12.28 -14.60
N ILE A 98 2.83 -12.08 -15.88
CA ILE A 98 1.54 -12.49 -16.47
C ILE A 98 1.41 -14.01 -16.48
N ALA A 99 2.42 -14.73 -16.95
CA ALA A 99 2.45 -16.18 -16.99
C ALA A 99 2.33 -16.79 -15.59
N TYR A 100 3.01 -16.21 -14.59
CA TYR A 100 2.87 -16.60 -13.19
C TYR A 100 1.41 -16.50 -12.73
N LEU A 101 0.77 -15.36 -12.96
CA LEU A 101 -0.62 -15.16 -12.53
C LEU A 101 -1.59 -16.09 -13.29
N LEU A 102 -1.51 -16.16 -14.61
CA LEU A 102 -2.37 -17.06 -15.40
C LEU A 102 -2.24 -18.53 -14.97
N LYS A 103 -1.02 -18.98 -14.63
CA LYS A 103 -0.79 -20.33 -14.09
C LYS A 103 -1.65 -20.59 -12.85
N TYR A 104 -1.64 -19.70 -11.86
CA TYR A 104 -2.42 -19.91 -10.63
C TYR A 104 -3.92 -19.75 -10.85
N LEU A 105 -4.32 -18.80 -11.69
CA LEU A 105 -5.72 -18.59 -12.00
C LEU A 105 -6.33 -19.85 -12.64
N ASN A 106 -5.64 -20.45 -13.61
CA ASN A 106 -6.05 -21.70 -14.27
C ASN A 106 -5.88 -22.95 -13.40
N ARG A 107 -5.04 -22.91 -12.36
CA ARG A 107 -4.91 -24.00 -11.38
C ARG A 107 -6.14 -24.08 -10.47
N TYR A 108 -6.68 -22.93 -10.08
CA TYR A 108 -7.79 -22.85 -9.12
C TYR A 108 -9.17 -22.71 -9.77
N LEU A 109 -9.26 -22.16 -10.98
CA LEU A 109 -10.50 -22.07 -11.73
C LEU A 109 -10.59 -23.18 -12.77
N SER A 110 -11.79 -23.68 -13.03
CA SER A 110 -12.04 -24.66 -14.10
C SER A 110 -12.00 -24.06 -15.52
N LEU A 111 -11.45 -22.86 -15.67
CA LEU A 111 -11.36 -22.11 -16.92
C LEU A 111 -9.98 -22.30 -17.55
N LYS A 112 -9.88 -22.02 -18.86
CA LYS A 112 -8.62 -22.04 -19.62
C LYS A 112 -8.31 -20.64 -20.13
N LEU A 113 -7.88 -19.78 -19.23
CA LEU A 113 -7.61 -18.37 -19.50
C LEU A 113 -6.23 -18.20 -20.16
N THR A 114 -6.16 -17.32 -21.14
CA THR A 114 -4.94 -16.92 -21.85
C THR A 114 -4.72 -15.42 -21.71
N GLU A 115 -3.62 -14.91 -22.27
CA GLU A 115 -3.35 -13.47 -22.31
C GLU A 115 -4.47 -12.68 -23.04
N GLU A 116 -5.19 -13.30 -23.96
CA GLU A 116 -6.29 -12.67 -24.70
C GLU A 116 -7.49 -12.31 -23.80
N ASN A 117 -7.61 -12.96 -22.64
CA ASN A 117 -8.66 -12.65 -21.66
C ASN A 117 -8.31 -11.44 -20.79
N ILE A 118 -7.06 -10.96 -20.83
CA ILE A 118 -6.58 -9.84 -20.01
C ILE A 118 -7.00 -8.53 -20.68
N ILE A 119 -7.79 -7.72 -19.96
CA ILE A 119 -8.21 -6.40 -20.43
C ILE A 119 -7.09 -5.39 -20.22
N SER A 120 -6.45 -5.43 -19.05
CA SER A 120 -5.32 -4.57 -18.72
C SER A 120 -4.50 -5.16 -17.58
N THR A 121 -3.33 -4.59 -17.36
CA THR A 121 -2.48 -4.87 -16.20
C THR A 121 -2.11 -3.56 -15.51
N TYR A 122 -1.80 -3.65 -14.22
CA TYR A 122 -1.12 -2.56 -13.53
C TYR A 122 -0.03 -3.12 -12.63
N ALA A 123 1.01 -2.32 -12.44
CA ALA A 123 2.17 -2.65 -11.65
C ALA A 123 2.53 -1.49 -10.72
N GLY A 124 3.16 -1.80 -9.60
CA GLY A 124 3.69 -0.80 -8.68
C GLY A 124 4.76 -1.39 -7.76
N TYR A 125 5.64 -0.54 -7.25
CA TYR A 125 6.69 -0.93 -6.32
C TYR A 125 6.28 -0.70 -4.87
N ARG A 126 6.54 -1.69 -4.03
CA ARG A 126 6.46 -1.62 -2.58
C ARG A 126 7.81 -1.12 -2.05
N PRO A 127 7.85 -0.06 -1.24
CA PRO A 127 9.08 0.42 -0.62
C PRO A 127 9.41 -0.41 0.62
N LEU A 128 9.97 -1.61 0.41
CA LEU A 128 10.43 -2.43 1.52
C LEU A 128 11.65 -1.74 2.15
N VAL A 129 11.64 -1.64 3.47
CA VAL A 129 12.66 -0.88 4.20
C VAL A 129 13.61 -1.85 4.86
N SER A 130 14.91 -1.72 4.57
CA SER A 130 15.98 -2.35 5.32
C SER A 130 16.82 -1.30 6.04
N PRO A 131 17.18 -1.52 7.32
CA PRO A 131 18.01 -0.57 8.06
C PRO A 131 19.47 -0.64 7.58
N ARG A 132 20.10 0.52 7.35
CA ARG A 132 21.53 0.60 6.99
C ARG A 132 22.48 0.37 8.18
N LYS A 133 22.04 0.59 9.43
CA LYS A 133 22.88 0.42 10.64
C LYS A 133 22.29 -0.63 11.61
N PRO A 134 23.03 -1.71 11.94
CA PRO A 134 22.60 -2.68 12.95
C PRO A 134 22.67 -2.06 14.36
N GLY A 135 21.61 -2.18 15.17
CA GLY A 135 21.66 -1.87 16.61
C GLY A 135 20.65 -0.84 17.17
N ARG A 136 19.93 -0.08 16.34
CA ARG A 136 18.64 0.49 16.78
C ARG A 136 17.59 -0.60 16.64
N SER A 137 16.74 -0.83 17.65
CA SER A 137 15.70 -1.86 17.65
C SER A 137 14.76 -1.70 16.44
N THR A 138 15.06 -2.37 15.33
CA THR A 138 14.45 -2.13 14.01
C THR A 138 13.92 -3.39 13.34
N ALA A 139 13.97 -4.55 14.01
CA ALA A 139 13.28 -5.77 13.54
C ALA A 139 11.77 -5.56 13.31
N LYS A 140 11.16 -4.52 13.89
CA LYS A 140 9.77 -4.09 13.63
C LYS A 140 9.58 -3.35 12.29
N VAL A 141 10.60 -2.70 11.75
CA VAL A 141 10.47 -1.80 10.58
C VAL A 141 10.16 -2.57 9.29
N SER A 142 10.57 -3.84 9.17
CA SER A 142 10.32 -4.62 7.95
C SER A 142 8.84 -4.97 7.71
N ARG A 143 7.96 -4.78 8.71
CA ARG A 143 6.52 -5.11 8.60
C ARG A 143 5.57 -3.96 8.96
N THR A 144 6.09 -2.81 9.40
CA THR A 144 5.32 -1.60 9.74
C THR A 144 5.84 -0.39 8.97
N HIS A 145 5.38 0.82 9.32
CA HIS A 145 6.05 2.06 8.92
C HIS A 145 7.14 2.44 9.94
N ALA A 146 8.01 3.36 9.53
CA ALA A 146 8.95 4.07 10.39
C ALA A 146 8.91 5.56 10.11
N VAL A 147 9.11 6.36 11.15
CA VAL A 147 9.31 7.82 11.06
C VAL A 147 10.72 8.11 11.57
N LEU A 148 11.53 8.71 10.72
CA LEU A 148 12.96 8.95 10.95
C LEU A 148 13.24 10.44 10.86
N GLN A 149 14.17 10.92 11.68
CA GLN A 149 14.60 12.30 11.66
C GLN A 149 16.10 12.35 11.36
N SER A 150 16.45 12.99 10.26
CA SER A 150 17.84 13.20 9.87
C SER A 150 18.48 14.33 10.71
N PRO A 151 19.82 14.36 10.81
CA PRO A 151 20.54 15.51 11.36
C PRO A 151 20.26 16.83 10.64
N SER A 152 19.89 16.80 9.36
CA SER A 152 19.48 17.99 8.59
C SER A 152 18.09 18.51 8.98
N GLY A 153 17.36 17.80 9.84
CA GLY A 153 16.01 18.17 10.28
C GLY A 153 14.89 17.72 9.34
N LEU A 154 15.22 16.95 8.28
CA LEU A 154 14.26 16.26 7.41
C LEU A 154 13.59 15.14 8.20
N VAL A 155 12.26 15.04 8.11
CA VAL A 155 11.50 13.92 8.67
C VAL A 155 11.07 12.99 7.55
N THR A 156 11.53 11.75 7.56
CA THR A 156 11.18 10.76 6.54
C THR A 156 10.17 9.77 7.10
N ILE A 157 9.11 9.49 6.35
CA ILE A 157 8.22 8.36 6.59
C ILE A 157 8.38 7.31 5.51
N VAL A 158 8.68 6.07 5.92
CA VAL A 158 8.91 4.94 5.01
C VAL A 158 8.14 3.70 5.44
N GLY A 159 7.96 2.79 4.49
CA GLY A 159 7.19 1.56 4.67
C GLY A 159 5.70 1.83 4.87
N GLY A 160 5.06 0.98 5.67
CA GLY A 160 3.64 1.09 5.96
C GLY A 160 2.72 0.61 4.84
N LYS A 161 1.45 0.48 5.17
CA LYS A 161 0.39 0.05 4.25
C LYS A 161 -0.60 1.17 4.05
N LEU A 162 -1.33 1.14 2.93
CA LEU A 162 -2.47 2.02 2.74
C LEU A 162 -3.46 1.89 3.90
N THR A 163 -3.68 0.70 4.44
CA THR A 163 -4.57 0.49 5.60
C THR A 163 -4.11 1.19 6.89
N THR A 164 -2.83 1.56 6.99
CA THR A 164 -2.25 2.23 8.16
C THR A 164 -1.94 3.71 7.94
N TYR A 165 -2.30 4.28 6.78
CA TYR A 165 -1.88 5.64 6.37
C TYR A 165 -2.25 6.73 7.40
N ARG A 166 -3.42 6.62 8.04
CA ARG A 166 -3.86 7.59 9.04
C ARG A 166 -2.95 7.56 10.27
N ARG A 167 -2.60 6.35 10.73
CA ARG A 167 -1.71 6.17 11.88
C ARG A 167 -0.27 6.61 11.55
N MET A 168 0.17 6.32 10.33
CA MET A 168 1.42 6.82 9.77
C MET A 168 1.53 8.34 9.86
N ALA A 169 0.52 9.06 9.34
CA ALA A 169 0.48 10.52 9.39
C ALA A 169 0.45 11.06 10.83
N GLN A 170 -0.29 10.40 11.72
CA GLN A 170 -0.32 10.74 13.14
C GLN A 170 1.06 10.63 13.78
N ASP A 171 1.75 9.50 13.61
CA ASP A 171 3.08 9.30 14.18
C ASP A 171 4.12 10.30 13.62
N THR A 172 3.98 10.71 12.35
CA THR A 172 4.79 11.80 11.76
C THR A 172 4.55 13.14 12.44
N LEU A 173 3.29 13.53 12.63
CA LEU A 173 2.96 14.78 13.31
C LEU A 173 3.42 14.78 14.77
N ASP A 174 3.41 13.63 15.44
CA ASP A 174 3.89 13.51 16.81
C ASP A 174 5.38 13.79 16.94
N VAL A 175 6.18 13.36 15.95
CA VAL A 175 7.61 13.68 15.88
C VAL A 175 7.82 15.19 15.72
N LEU A 176 7.04 15.84 14.85
CA LEU A 176 7.13 17.29 14.62
C LEU A 176 6.67 18.10 15.84
N ASN A 177 5.53 17.74 16.42
CA ASN A 177 4.97 18.44 17.58
C ASN A 177 5.89 18.32 18.80
N ARG A 178 6.46 17.13 19.05
CA ARG A 178 7.45 16.95 20.13
C ARG A 178 8.71 17.78 19.91
N ARG A 179 9.19 17.89 18.66
CA ARG A 179 10.34 18.74 18.30
C ARG A 179 10.07 20.21 18.62
N ASP A 180 8.85 20.67 18.39
CA ASP A 180 8.46 22.07 18.57
C ASP A 180 7.94 22.39 19.99
N GLY A 181 7.81 21.39 20.87
CA GLY A 181 7.13 21.55 22.16
C GLY A 181 5.64 21.89 22.03
N SER A 182 5.03 21.55 20.89
CA SER A 182 3.62 21.81 20.58
C SER A 182 2.70 20.70 21.11
N PRO A 183 1.43 21.00 21.42
CA PRO A 183 0.45 19.98 21.81
C PRO A 183 0.28 18.89 20.75
N VAL A 184 0.26 17.64 21.18
CA VAL A 184 -0.03 16.49 20.32
C VAL A 184 -1.54 16.24 20.29
N LEU A 185 -2.17 16.39 19.13
CA LEU A 185 -3.60 16.19 18.91
C LEU A 185 -3.85 15.23 17.75
N HIS A 186 -4.94 14.45 17.83
CA HIS A 186 -5.28 13.43 16.83
C HIS A 186 -6.73 13.51 16.34
N PRO A 187 -7.18 14.67 15.80
CA PRO A 187 -8.56 14.83 15.37
C PRO A 187 -8.95 13.86 14.24
N THR A 188 -7.98 13.35 13.47
CA THR A 188 -8.20 12.48 12.31
C THR A 188 -8.84 11.13 12.64
N GLN A 189 -8.89 10.72 13.91
CA GLN A 189 -9.59 9.49 14.31
C GLN A 189 -11.11 9.60 14.13
N SER A 190 -11.67 10.79 14.35
CA SER A 190 -13.12 11.07 14.23
C SER A 190 -13.46 12.03 13.10
N LEU A 191 -12.46 12.64 12.45
CA LEU A 191 -12.67 13.56 11.34
C LEU A 191 -13.15 12.81 10.09
N PRO A 192 -14.36 13.11 9.58
CA PRO A 192 -14.84 12.49 8.35
C PRO A 192 -14.04 12.98 7.13
N LEU A 193 -13.77 12.09 6.19
CA LEU A 193 -13.17 12.45 4.91
C LEU A 193 -14.18 13.20 4.03
N GLN A 194 -13.71 14.05 3.13
CA GLN A 194 -14.56 14.67 2.12
C GLN A 194 -15.31 13.60 1.30
N GLY A 195 -16.62 13.81 1.08
CA GLY A 195 -17.50 12.83 0.44
C GLY A 195 -18.22 11.88 1.39
N SER A 196 -17.94 11.92 2.69
CA SER A 196 -18.58 11.05 3.69
C SER A 196 -19.96 11.50 4.18
N ALA A 197 -20.63 12.45 3.50
CA ALA A 197 -21.91 13.00 3.98
C ALA A 197 -23.01 11.93 4.20
N GLY A 198 -23.01 10.86 3.40
CA GLY A 198 -23.93 9.72 3.54
C GLY A 198 -23.51 8.69 4.60
N TRP A 199 -22.30 8.79 5.16
CA TRP A 199 -21.73 7.79 6.06
C TRP A 199 -22.58 7.54 7.32
N PRO A 200 -23.10 8.55 8.04
CA PRO A 200 -23.91 8.29 9.25
C PRO A 200 -25.20 7.52 8.96
N VAL A 201 -25.76 7.65 7.75
CA VAL A 201 -26.93 6.86 7.33
C VAL A 201 -26.50 5.44 7.02
N MET A 202 -25.48 5.27 6.17
CA MET A 202 -24.94 3.96 5.80
C MET A 202 -24.46 3.16 7.01
N GLN A 203 -23.79 3.80 7.98
CA GLN A 203 -23.33 3.15 9.20
C GLN A 203 -24.49 2.50 9.97
N ARG A 204 -25.62 3.21 10.14
CA ARG A 204 -26.81 2.66 10.80
C ARG A 204 -27.43 1.51 10.01
N GLU A 205 -27.38 1.55 8.69
CA GLU A 205 -27.86 0.44 7.84
C GLU A 205 -26.95 -0.79 7.96
N LEU A 206 -25.63 -0.58 7.97
CA LEU A 206 -24.64 -1.64 8.15
C LEU A 206 -24.78 -2.30 9.53
N GLU A 207 -24.95 -1.52 10.59
CA GLU A 207 -25.18 -2.02 11.95
C GLU A 207 -26.46 -2.89 12.00
N LYS A 208 -27.55 -2.45 11.35
CA LYS A 208 -28.79 -3.24 11.25
C LYS A 208 -28.59 -4.55 10.50
N LYS A 209 -27.89 -4.51 9.36
CA LYS A 209 -27.57 -5.71 8.56
C LYS A 209 -26.66 -6.67 9.32
N GLY A 210 -25.64 -6.15 9.99
CA GLY A 210 -24.73 -6.92 10.84
C GLY A 210 -25.48 -7.62 11.98
N ALA A 211 -26.35 -6.89 12.68
CA ALA A 211 -27.19 -7.47 13.74
C ALA A 211 -28.10 -8.60 13.23
N ALA A 212 -28.68 -8.46 12.03
CA ALA A 212 -29.47 -9.52 11.39
C ALA A 212 -28.64 -10.78 11.05
N LEU A 213 -27.32 -10.63 10.91
CA LEU A 213 -26.36 -11.72 10.72
C LEU A 213 -25.72 -12.21 12.04
N GLY A 214 -26.16 -11.70 13.18
CA GLY A 214 -25.62 -12.06 14.50
C GLY A 214 -24.27 -11.40 14.83
N LEU A 215 -23.86 -10.38 14.08
CA LEU A 215 -22.64 -9.61 14.34
C LEU A 215 -22.92 -8.49 15.34
N SER A 216 -22.05 -8.31 16.33
CA SER A 216 -22.14 -7.19 17.26
C SER A 216 -21.52 -5.93 16.66
N PRO A 217 -21.94 -4.72 17.08
CA PRO A 217 -21.30 -3.47 16.66
C PRO A 217 -19.82 -3.35 17.08
N GLN A 218 -19.33 -4.23 17.96
CA GLN A 218 -17.96 -4.21 18.49
C GLN A 218 -17.03 -5.30 17.91
N THR A 219 -17.56 -6.15 17.01
CA THR A 219 -16.78 -7.16 16.26
C THR A 219 -16.29 -6.59 14.95
#